data_AF-A0A932ATD1-F1
#
_entry.id   AF-A0A932ATD1-F1
#
_cell.length_a   1.000
_cell.length_b   1.000
_cell.length_c   1.000
_cell.angle_alpha   90.00
_cell.angle_beta   90.00
_cell.angle_gamma   90.00
#
_symmetry.space_group_name_H-M   'P 1'
#
loop_
_entity.id
_entity.type
_entity.pdbx_description
1 polymer ?
#
loop_
_entity_poly.entity_id
_entity_poly.type
_entity_poly.pdbx_seq_one_letter_code
_entity_poly.pdbx_strand_id
1 'polypeptide(L)'
;MAKAQPTIANWHDWRLLALIGLAVFASSFALFHYALPVADWITSTSELVASAFLAGLSGLLAMVFAVVFAAQELQARNVRMGVALNNMSQGLCMFDGNERLVISNKRYVEIYQLGDEFSRSGITLLDVLNYRAATGSFAHDPQTYRRALIEAMARGETTSAEVKSPDGRTISVINRPMPGGGWVGTHEDITERRDAERERLSMQEQQQQRAKIEQAIAAFRRRVEDHLRTVTDGAMAMRSTATALFANSGQTSKSAESAVSASNEASTNVETAAIAADELSGSIGEISRQLSLTTEVVRSAVTEAQGTNQQITALAQAAQKIGDVIKLIHSIAGQTNLLALNATIEAARAGEAGKGFAVVASEVKSLAVQTAKATEDISRLITSVQTATGGAVAAIGRISNRMQEIDSCASAVSTAVEQQSAATGEISQNVASASDGAKLVASVLGDVAGAATETRASAECVLTASQAVELAAAELRREVEDFLARVAA
;
A
#
# COMPACT_ATOMS: atom_id res chain seq x y z
N MET A 1 34.31 29.12 68.32
CA MET A 1 34.46 29.83 69.60
C MET A 1 33.13 30.43 70.00
N ALA A 2 32.36 29.72 70.83
CA ALA A 2 31.15 30.23 71.46
C ALA A 2 31.37 30.15 72.98
N LYS A 3 31.31 31.31 73.63
CA LYS A 3 31.58 31.52 75.06
C LYS A 3 30.57 30.73 75.90
N ALA A 4 31.08 29.91 76.81
CA ALA A 4 30.33 29.34 77.91
C ALA A 4 29.84 30.47 78.84
N GLN A 5 28.52 30.58 79.00
CA GLN A 5 27.91 31.36 80.06
C GLN A 5 27.87 30.51 81.34
N PRO A 6 28.17 31.10 82.51
CA PRO A 6 28.18 30.38 83.78
C PRO A 6 26.75 30.07 84.25
N THR A 7 26.53 28.81 84.62
CA THR A 7 25.35 28.33 85.34
C THR A 7 25.19 29.09 86.65
N ILE A 8 24.19 29.96 86.69
CA ILE A 8 23.67 30.60 87.90
C ILE A 8 23.17 29.48 88.81
N ALA A 9 23.81 29.31 89.96
CA ALA A 9 23.42 28.35 90.98
C ALA A 9 21.95 28.55 91.36
N ASN A 10 21.18 27.47 91.37
CA ASN A 10 19.78 27.42 91.77
C ASN A 10 19.62 27.82 93.25
N TRP A 11 19.32 29.10 93.50
CA TRP A 11 18.87 29.60 94.81
C TRP A 11 17.36 29.37 95.00
N HIS A 12 16.90 28.14 94.77
CA HIS A 12 15.47 27.81 94.75
C HIS A 12 15.07 26.79 95.81
N ASP A 13 15.61 26.95 97.02
CA ASP A 13 15.14 26.17 98.17
C ASP A 13 15.02 27.04 99.42
N TRP A 14 14.27 28.14 99.27
CA TRP A 14 13.87 29.00 100.39
C TRP A 14 13.10 28.20 101.47
N ARG A 15 12.43 27.11 101.07
CA ARG A 15 11.76 26.17 101.98
C ARG A 15 12.78 25.48 102.86
N LEU A 16 13.96 25.18 102.32
CA LEU A 16 15.08 24.56 103.00
C LEU A 16 15.77 25.54 103.95
N LEU A 17 15.91 26.82 103.60
CA LEU A 17 16.37 27.87 104.52
C LEU A 17 15.36 28.15 105.65
N ALA A 18 14.06 28.16 105.36
CA ALA A 18 13.01 28.30 106.38
C ALA A 18 12.95 27.07 107.30
N LEU A 19 13.12 25.85 106.76
CA LEU A 19 13.23 24.61 107.53
C LEU A 19 14.50 24.58 108.39
N ILE A 20 15.65 25.03 107.86
CA ILE A 20 16.89 25.16 108.64
C ILE A 20 16.67 26.19 109.76
N GLY A 21 16.03 27.33 109.49
CA GLY A 21 15.71 28.32 110.53
C GLY A 21 14.81 27.77 111.64
N LEU A 22 13.76 27.03 111.27
CA LEU A 22 12.86 26.36 112.23
C LEU A 22 13.55 25.23 112.99
N ALA A 23 14.44 24.48 112.34
CA ALA A 23 15.23 23.42 112.95
C ALA A 23 16.31 23.97 113.89
N VAL A 24 16.95 25.10 113.57
CA VAL A 24 17.90 25.80 114.44
C VAL A 24 17.17 26.41 115.64
N PHE A 25 15.95 26.92 115.45
CA PHE A 25 15.09 27.38 116.54
C PHE A 25 14.70 26.24 117.49
N ALA A 26 14.20 25.11 116.93
CA ALA A 26 13.82 23.94 117.72
C ALA A 26 15.02 23.29 118.43
N SER A 27 16.18 23.20 117.78
CA SER A 27 17.41 22.64 118.38
C SER A 27 18.02 23.56 119.44
N SER A 28 17.99 24.89 119.25
CA SER A 28 18.41 25.85 120.29
C SER A 28 17.47 25.86 121.49
N PHE A 29 16.16 25.70 121.28
CA PHE A 29 15.17 25.57 122.36
C PHE A 29 15.32 24.23 123.11
N ALA A 30 15.60 23.13 122.40
CA ALA A 30 15.80 21.80 123.00
C ALA A 30 17.13 21.67 123.78
N LEU A 31 18.24 22.25 123.28
CA LEU A 31 19.50 22.29 124.02
C LEU A 31 19.38 23.10 125.32
N PHE A 32 18.59 24.18 125.31
CA PHE A 32 18.37 25.02 126.49
C PHE A 32 17.47 24.35 127.53
N HIS A 33 16.52 23.49 127.13
CA HIS A 33 15.62 22.79 128.06
C HIS A 33 16.27 21.57 128.75
N TYR A 34 17.28 20.93 128.14
CA TYR A 34 17.90 19.71 128.66
C TYR A 34 19.29 19.88 129.31
N ALA A 35 19.97 21.03 129.15
CA ALA A 35 21.37 21.19 129.57
C ALA A 35 21.59 21.80 130.97
N LEU A 36 20.56 22.16 131.75
CA LEU A 36 20.75 22.78 133.07
C LEU A 36 19.87 22.11 134.16
N PRO A 37 20.47 21.44 135.17
CA PRO A 37 19.76 20.94 136.34
C PRO A 37 19.14 22.07 137.17
N VAL A 38 18.00 21.76 137.80
CA VAL A 38 17.04 22.62 138.53
C VAL A 38 17.60 23.34 139.78
N ALA A 39 18.92 23.38 140.00
CA ALA A 39 19.52 23.90 141.25
C ALA A 39 20.00 25.38 141.22
N ASP A 40 20.14 26.03 140.08
CA ASP A 40 20.73 27.40 139.98
C ASP A 40 19.76 28.51 139.54
N TRP A 41 18.45 28.32 139.72
CA TRP A 41 17.42 29.26 139.24
C TRP A 41 17.30 30.60 140.00
N ILE A 42 18.13 30.86 141.02
CA ILE A 42 17.84 31.95 141.98
C ILE A 42 18.70 33.23 141.78
N THR A 43 19.63 33.33 140.82
CA THR A 43 20.49 34.54 140.73
C THR A 43 20.72 35.22 139.37
N SER A 44 20.02 34.88 138.27
CA SER A 44 20.12 35.66 137.01
C SER A 44 18.81 35.75 136.23
N THR A 45 18.00 36.78 136.52
CA THR A 45 16.74 37.08 135.79
C THR A 45 16.93 37.93 134.52
N SER A 46 18.16 38.30 134.14
CA SER A 46 18.43 39.19 133.00
C SER A 46 18.68 38.50 131.66
N GLU A 47 19.10 37.22 131.63
CA GLU A 47 19.46 36.53 130.38
C GLU A 47 18.26 35.85 129.68
N LEU A 48 17.23 35.48 130.45
CA LEU A 48 15.99 34.85 129.92
C LEU A 48 15.14 35.80 129.07
N VAL A 49 15.14 37.11 129.38
CA VAL A 49 14.35 38.10 128.61
C VAL A 49 15.05 38.48 127.30
N ALA A 50 16.38 38.52 127.29
CA ALA A 50 17.15 38.89 126.11
C ALA A 50 17.06 37.86 124.97
N SER A 51 17.06 36.56 125.31
CA SER A 51 16.95 35.48 124.32
C SER A 51 15.56 35.37 123.69
N ALA A 52 14.49 35.54 124.46
CA ALA A 52 13.12 35.55 123.94
C ALA A 52 12.84 36.74 122.99
N PHE A 53 13.45 37.90 123.25
CA PHE A 53 13.30 39.09 122.39
C PHE A 53 14.01 38.92 121.03
N LEU A 54 15.21 38.32 121.01
CA LEU A 54 15.96 37.99 119.78
C LEU A 54 15.25 36.92 118.93
N ALA A 55 14.60 35.94 119.58
CA ALA A 55 13.77 34.95 118.90
C ALA A 55 12.51 35.56 118.25
N GLY A 56 11.83 36.49 118.93
CA GLY A 56 10.68 37.21 118.35
C GLY A 56 11.06 38.08 117.14
N LEU A 57 12.22 38.77 117.22
CA LEU A 57 12.70 39.64 116.14
C LEU A 57 13.08 38.85 114.88
N SER A 58 13.69 37.67 115.04
CA SER A 58 14.06 36.80 113.92
C SER A 58 12.84 36.18 113.21
N GLY A 59 11.79 35.81 113.95
CA GLY A 59 10.52 35.36 113.36
C GLY A 59 9.80 36.45 112.56
N LEU A 60 9.81 37.70 113.03
CA LEU A 60 9.20 38.83 112.34
C LEU A 60 9.96 39.21 111.06
N LEU A 61 11.30 39.13 111.09
CA LEU A 61 12.14 39.33 109.91
C LEU A 61 11.89 38.26 108.83
N ALA A 62 11.76 36.99 109.22
CA ALA A 62 11.48 35.89 108.30
C ALA A 62 10.11 36.04 107.59
N MET A 63 9.09 36.54 108.30
CA MET A 63 7.76 36.78 107.71
C MET A 63 7.76 37.95 106.71
N VAL A 64 8.55 39.00 106.97
CA VAL A 64 8.73 40.11 106.02
C VAL A 64 9.46 39.63 104.76
N PHE A 65 10.52 38.83 104.91
CA PHE A 65 11.20 38.21 103.77
C PHE A 65 10.28 37.29 102.97
N ALA A 66 9.35 36.57 103.62
CA ALA A 66 8.33 35.74 102.97
C ALA A 66 7.43 36.52 102.02
N VAL A 67 6.89 37.64 102.51
CA VAL A 67 5.98 38.48 101.74
C VAL A 67 6.72 39.17 100.59
N VAL A 68 7.94 39.64 100.82
CA VAL A 68 8.77 40.26 99.77
C VAL A 68 9.17 39.26 98.70
N PHE A 69 9.58 38.03 99.06
CA PHE A 69 9.91 36.99 98.08
C PHE A 69 8.68 36.49 97.31
N ALA A 70 7.53 36.31 97.97
CA ALA A 70 6.30 35.94 97.28
C ALA A 70 5.83 37.02 96.29
N ALA A 71 5.99 38.30 96.64
CA ALA A 71 5.73 39.41 95.73
C ALA A 71 6.70 39.43 94.54
N GLN A 72 7.99 39.15 94.77
CA GLN A 72 8.99 39.06 93.69
C GLN A 72 8.72 37.88 92.74
N GLU A 73 8.33 36.71 93.25
CA GLU A 73 8.03 35.53 92.42
C GLU A 73 6.76 35.77 91.56
N LEU A 74 5.73 36.40 92.13
CA LEU A 74 4.52 36.76 91.39
C LEU A 74 4.83 37.79 90.29
N GLN A 75 5.66 38.80 90.59
CA GLN A 75 6.08 39.81 89.63
C GLN A 75 6.98 39.22 88.53
N ALA A 76 7.90 38.32 88.88
CA ALA A 76 8.72 37.58 87.93
C ALA A 76 7.88 36.70 87.00
N ARG A 77 6.83 36.05 87.53
CA ARG A 77 5.89 35.23 86.75
C ARG A 77 5.03 36.06 85.80
N ASN A 78 4.53 37.22 86.24
CA ASN A 78 3.77 38.15 85.40
C ASN A 78 4.63 38.74 84.27
N VAL A 79 5.89 39.13 84.56
CA VAL A 79 6.83 39.62 83.53
C VAL A 79 7.16 38.50 82.53
N ARG A 80 7.43 37.28 83.01
CA ARG A 80 7.73 36.13 82.13
C ARG A 80 6.54 35.77 81.24
N MET A 81 5.32 35.82 81.77
CA MET A 81 4.10 35.64 80.97
C MET A 81 3.96 36.74 79.91
N GLY A 82 4.16 38.00 80.29
CA GLY A 82 4.11 39.13 79.35
C GLY A 82 5.15 39.03 78.23
N VAL A 83 6.38 38.61 78.53
CA VAL A 83 7.43 38.38 77.51
C VAL A 83 7.05 37.21 76.60
N ALA A 84 6.57 36.09 77.15
CA ALA A 84 6.17 34.93 76.37
C ALA A 84 5.04 35.26 75.38
N LEU A 85 4.01 35.99 75.83
CA LEU A 85 2.88 36.38 74.99
C LEU A 85 3.28 37.41 73.92
N ASN A 86 4.17 38.35 74.25
CA ASN A 86 4.62 39.37 73.30
C ASN A 86 5.64 38.86 72.26
N ASN A 87 6.25 37.71 72.50
CA ASN A 87 7.18 37.08 71.55
C ASN A 87 6.50 36.07 70.61
N MET A 88 5.17 36.00 70.62
CA MET A 88 4.40 35.19 69.67
C MET A 88 4.30 35.91 68.32
N SER A 89 4.35 35.16 67.22
CA SER A 89 4.09 35.68 65.86
C SER A 89 2.64 36.11 65.65
N GLN A 90 1.72 35.54 66.43
CA GLN A 90 0.29 35.83 66.40
C GLN A 90 -0.08 36.93 67.39
N GLY A 91 -1.02 37.79 66.99
CA GLY A 91 -1.75 38.65 67.91
C GLY A 91 -2.65 37.81 68.80
N LEU A 92 -2.52 37.97 70.11
CA LEU A 92 -3.34 37.29 71.09
C LEU A 92 -4.20 38.32 71.83
N CYS A 93 -5.50 38.06 71.90
CA CYS A 93 -6.41 38.76 72.80
C CYS A 93 -7.22 37.73 73.61
N MET A 94 -7.65 38.10 74.80
CA MET A 94 -8.44 37.26 75.68
C MET A 94 -9.51 38.12 76.33
N PHE A 95 -10.76 37.71 76.20
CA PHE A 95 -11.89 38.40 76.80
C PHE A 95 -12.50 37.53 77.90
N ASP A 96 -12.96 38.14 78.99
CA ASP A 96 -13.69 37.45 80.07
C ASP A 96 -15.17 37.19 79.69
N GLY A 97 -15.92 36.56 80.61
CA GLY A 97 -17.35 36.30 80.42
C GLY A 97 -18.24 37.55 80.32
N ASN A 98 -17.72 38.73 80.67
CA ASN A 98 -18.39 40.02 80.50
C ASN A 98 -17.84 40.80 79.28
N GLU A 99 -17.14 40.10 78.39
CA GLU A 99 -16.60 40.64 77.14
C GLU A 99 -15.53 41.72 77.35
N ARG A 100 -14.87 41.73 78.52
CA ARG A 100 -13.79 42.66 78.82
C ARG A 100 -12.46 42.04 78.49
N LEU A 101 -11.60 42.80 77.83
CA LEU A 101 -10.25 42.40 77.49
C LEU A 101 -9.44 42.17 78.77
N VAL A 102 -9.01 40.94 78.99
CA VAL A 102 -8.20 40.51 80.13
C VAL A 102 -6.73 40.56 79.76
N ILE A 103 -6.38 40.05 78.59
CA ILE A 103 -5.00 39.94 78.11
C ILE A 103 -4.98 40.32 76.63
N SER A 104 -4.02 41.18 76.26
CA SER A 104 -3.63 41.39 74.87
C SER A 104 -2.12 41.46 74.76
N ASN A 105 -1.55 40.85 73.72
CA ASN A 105 -0.14 41.03 73.41
C ASN A 105 0.08 42.22 72.45
N LYS A 106 1.33 42.67 72.34
CA LYS A 106 1.76 43.75 71.44
C LYS A 106 1.40 43.45 69.98
N ARG A 107 1.53 42.19 69.57
CA ARG A 107 1.26 41.79 68.19
C ARG A 107 -0.20 42.00 67.80
N TYR A 108 -1.16 41.80 68.71
CA TYR A 108 -2.58 42.08 68.49
C TYR A 108 -2.84 43.57 68.26
N VAL A 109 -2.18 44.42 69.06
CA VAL A 109 -2.22 45.88 68.93
C VAL A 109 -1.61 46.33 67.60
N GLU A 110 -0.46 45.78 67.21
CA GLU A 110 0.21 46.06 65.93
C GLU A 110 -0.63 45.65 64.71
N ILE A 111 -1.26 44.47 64.73
CA ILE A 111 -2.04 43.96 63.60
C ILE A 111 -3.19 44.92 63.26
N TYR A 112 -3.89 45.44 64.28
CA TYR A 112 -5.05 46.33 64.08
C TYR A 112 -4.76 47.80 64.34
N GLN A 113 -3.49 48.17 64.58
CA GLN A 113 -3.06 49.53 64.90
C GLN A 113 -3.89 50.16 66.04
N LEU A 114 -4.13 49.39 67.10
CA LEU A 114 -4.94 49.83 68.23
C LEU A 114 -4.19 50.92 69.02
N GLY A 115 -4.89 51.98 69.44
CA GLY A 115 -4.31 52.99 70.32
C GLY A 115 -3.90 52.41 71.69
N ASP A 116 -2.93 53.05 72.37
CA ASP A 116 -2.41 52.58 73.68
C ASP A 116 -3.50 52.36 74.73
N GLU A 117 -4.61 53.10 74.63
CA GLU A 117 -5.79 52.92 75.47
C GLU A 117 -6.40 51.52 75.35
N PHE A 118 -6.42 50.93 74.15
CA PHE A 118 -6.96 49.60 73.84
C PHE A 118 -6.05 48.43 74.22
N SER A 119 -4.88 48.70 74.78
CA SER A 119 -3.98 47.69 75.37
C SER A 119 -4.26 47.40 76.85
N ARG A 120 -5.14 48.19 77.47
CA ARG A 120 -5.44 48.12 78.91
C ARG A 120 -6.53 47.08 79.21
N SER A 121 -6.34 46.35 80.31
CA SER A 121 -7.35 45.41 80.79
C SER A 121 -8.65 46.14 81.17
N GLY A 122 -9.79 45.61 80.74
CA GLY A 122 -11.13 46.10 81.10
C GLY A 122 -11.99 46.66 79.95
N ILE A 123 -11.43 46.89 78.77
CA ILE A 123 -12.14 47.42 77.59
C ILE A 123 -13.03 46.37 76.96
N THR A 124 -14.23 46.73 76.52
CA THR A 124 -15.16 45.75 75.96
C THR A 124 -14.80 45.36 74.52
N LEU A 125 -15.16 44.14 74.11
CA LEU A 125 -15.07 43.72 72.71
C LEU A 125 -15.72 44.74 71.77
N LEU A 126 -16.88 45.27 72.17
CA LEU A 126 -17.63 46.25 71.37
C LEU A 126 -16.83 47.54 71.16
N ASP A 127 -16.12 48.02 72.18
CA ASP A 127 -15.27 49.22 72.07
C ASP A 127 -14.11 48.98 71.09
N VAL A 128 -13.47 47.81 71.17
CA VAL A 128 -12.40 47.42 70.24
C VAL A 128 -12.93 47.33 68.81
N LEU A 129 -14.09 46.72 68.59
CA LEU A 129 -14.69 46.60 67.26
C LEU A 129 -15.16 47.95 66.71
N ASN A 130 -15.72 48.82 67.56
CA ASN A 130 -16.14 50.18 67.17
C ASN A 130 -14.92 51.03 66.79
N TYR A 131 -13.84 50.97 67.55
CA TYR A 131 -12.59 51.63 67.21
C TYR A 131 -12.03 51.12 65.88
N ARG A 132 -12.03 49.80 65.69
CA ARG A 132 -11.56 49.20 64.44
C ARG A 132 -12.44 49.56 63.25
N ALA A 133 -13.76 49.67 63.43
CA ALA A 133 -14.66 50.16 62.40
C ALA A 133 -14.42 51.64 62.09
N ALA A 134 -14.23 52.48 63.11
CA ALA A 134 -13.96 53.91 62.95
C ALA A 134 -12.60 54.20 62.29
N THR A 135 -11.59 53.38 62.58
CA THR A 135 -10.25 53.44 61.95
C THR A 135 -10.18 52.68 60.63
N GLY A 136 -11.29 52.09 60.18
CA GLY A 136 -11.42 51.33 58.95
C GLY A 136 -10.93 49.88 59.02
N SER A 137 -10.15 49.48 60.03
CA SER A 137 -9.58 48.13 60.22
C SER A 137 -10.60 47.00 60.51
N PHE A 138 -11.90 47.29 60.43
CA PHE A 138 -12.99 46.32 60.51
C PHE A 138 -14.16 46.72 59.60
N ALA A 139 -14.46 45.88 58.59
CA ALA A 139 -15.43 46.20 57.55
C ALA A 139 -16.87 45.72 57.83
N HIS A 140 -17.07 44.94 58.89
CA HIS A 140 -18.40 44.43 59.25
C HIS A 140 -19.06 45.32 60.30
N ASP A 141 -20.38 45.22 60.42
CA ASP A 141 -21.13 45.88 61.50
C ASP A 141 -20.67 45.32 62.87
N PRO A 142 -20.10 46.16 63.77
CA PRO A 142 -19.58 45.72 65.07
C PRO A 142 -20.61 44.98 65.93
N GLN A 143 -21.86 45.42 65.91
CA GLN A 143 -22.93 44.83 66.73
C GLN A 143 -23.31 43.44 66.24
N THR A 144 -23.42 43.27 64.93
CA THR A 144 -23.77 41.99 64.31
C THR A 144 -22.64 40.97 64.50
N TYR A 145 -21.39 41.36 64.28
CA TYR A 145 -20.25 40.47 64.51
C TYR A 145 -20.11 40.08 65.97
N ARG A 146 -20.25 41.05 66.90
CA ARG A 146 -20.27 40.79 68.35
C ARG A 146 -21.34 39.76 68.69
N ARG A 147 -22.58 39.96 68.25
CA ARG A 147 -23.69 39.04 68.53
C ARG A 147 -23.37 37.62 68.08
N ALA A 148 -22.93 37.47 66.83
CA ALA A 148 -22.58 36.17 66.26
C ALA A 148 -21.42 35.50 67.02
N LEU A 149 -20.40 36.27 67.40
CA LEU A 149 -19.26 35.76 68.15
C LEU A 149 -19.65 35.30 69.55
N ILE A 150 -20.43 36.11 70.28
CA ILE A 150 -20.90 35.76 71.64
C ILE A 150 -21.82 34.54 71.61
N GLU A 151 -22.71 34.44 70.63
CA GLU A 151 -23.55 33.24 70.45
C GLU A 151 -22.70 31.98 70.21
N ALA A 152 -21.66 32.07 69.37
CA ALA A 152 -20.75 30.96 69.15
C ALA A 152 -19.95 30.59 70.42
N MET A 153 -19.47 31.59 71.17
CA MET A 153 -18.74 31.37 72.43
C MET A 153 -19.64 30.76 73.51
N ALA A 154 -20.92 31.16 73.57
CA ALA A 154 -21.91 30.58 74.48
C ALA A 154 -22.22 29.10 74.15
N ARG A 155 -22.14 28.71 72.86
CA ARG A 155 -22.27 27.31 72.42
C ARG A 155 -20.98 26.50 72.56
N GLY A 156 -19.87 27.12 72.98
CA GLY A 156 -18.57 26.46 73.06
C GLY A 156 -17.90 26.22 71.69
N GLU A 157 -18.34 26.91 70.64
CA GLU A 157 -17.83 26.75 69.28
C GLU A 157 -16.57 27.56 69.03
N THR A 158 -15.59 26.97 68.35
CA THR A 158 -14.43 27.72 67.82
C THR A 158 -14.81 28.38 66.51
N THR A 159 -14.69 29.71 66.42
CA THR A 159 -14.91 30.43 65.15
C THR A 159 -13.58 30.68 64.45
N SER A 160 -13.53 30.51 63.14
CA SER A 160 -12.39 30.89 62.31
C SER A 160 -12.86 31.71 61.12
N ALA A 161 -12.16 32.81 60.83
CA ALA A 161 -12.44 33.65 59.68
C ALA A 161 -11.14 34.25 59.13
N GLU A 162 -11.03 34.33 57.81
CA GLU A 162 -10.02 35.15 57.14
C GLU A 162 -10.62 36.52 56.86
N VAL A 163 -10.01 37.56 57.41
CA VAL A 163 -10.48 38.93 57.26
C VAL A 163 -9.42 39.70 56.48
N LYS A 164 -9.85 40.30 55.36
CA LYS A 164 -9.01 41.28 54.67
C LYS A 164 -9.10 42.62 55.38
N SER A 165 -7.95 43.08 55.84
CA SER A 165 -7.78 44.42 56.35
C SER A 165 -7.75 45.41 55.17
N PRO A 166 -8.20 46.68 55.34
CA PRO A 166 -8.18 47.68 54.27
C PRO A 166 -6.79 48.01 53.72
N ASP A 167 -5.75 47.74 54.50
CA ASP A 167 -4.34 47.88 54.09
C ASP A 167 -3.83 46.73 53.21
N GLY A 168 -4.72 45.81 52.82
CA GLY A 168 -4.43 44.69 51.91
C GLY A 168 -3.95 43.42 52.61
N ARG A 169 -3.72 43.45 53.93
CA ARG A 169 -3.31 42.26 54.69
C ARG A 169 -4.46 41.27 54.85
N THR A 170 -4.17 39.98 54.78
CA THR A 170 -5.12 38.89 55.07
C THR A 170 -4.83 38.35 56.45
N ILE A 171 -5.72 38.60 57.40
CA ILE A 171 -5.58 38.17 58.79
C ILE A 171 -6.47 36.95 59.05
N SER A 172 -5.86 35.84 59.45
CA SER A 172 -6.57 34.68 59.99
C SER A 172 -6.93 34.93 61.45
N VAL A 173 -8.21 34.92 61.77
CA VAL A 173 -8.75 35.12 63.12
C VAL A 173 -9.37 33.82 63.59
N ILE A 174 -8.92 33.32 64.75
CA ILE A 174 -9.46 32.13 65.39
C ILE A 174 -9.83 32.48 66.83
N ASN A 175 -11.11 32.37 67.19
CA ASN A 175 -11.58 32.57 68.56
C ASN A 175 -11.97 31.22 69.17
N ARG A 176 -11.41 30.90 70.34
CA ARG A 176 -11.68 29.67 71.10
C ARG A 176 -12.23 30.01 72.48
N PRO A 177 -13.36 29.42 72.92
CA PRO A 177 -13.92 29.66 74.24
C PRO A 177 -13.02 29.10 75.35
N MET A 178 -13.08 29.71 76.54
CA MET A 178 -12.29 29.31 77.72
C MET A 178 -13.14 28.65 78.81
N PRO A 179 -12.57 27.70 79.59
CA PRO A 179 -13.21 27.19 80.80
C PRO A 179 -13.41 28.32 81.82
N GLY A 180 -14.65 28.53 82.29
CA GLY A 180 -14.99 29.62 83.22
C GLY A 180 -15.59 30.88 82.58
N GLY A 181 -15.80 30.88 81.26
CA GLY A 181 -16.38 31.99 80.51
C GLY A 181 -15.32 32.85 79.80
N GLY A 182 -15.74 33.54 78.73
CA GLY A 182 -14.83 34.28 77.85
C GLY A 182 -14.19 33.43 76.75
N TRP A 183 -13.26 34.02 75.99
CA TRP A 183 -12.56 33.36 74.88
C TRP A 183 -11.16 33.92 74.64
N VAL A 184 -10.34 33.15 73.94
CA VAL A 184 -9.03 33.55 73.44
C VAL A 184 -9.09 33.70 71.91
N GLY A 185 -8.73 34.87 71.41
CA GLY A 185 -8.61 35.17 69.98
C GLY A 185 -7.14 35.18 69.56
N THR A 186 -6.78 34.35 68.57
CA THR A 186 -5.48 34.37 67.90
C THR A 186 -5.63 34.95 66.50
N HIS A 187 -4.73 35.86 66.13
CA HIS A 187 -4.75 36.64 64.91
C HIS A 187 -3.40 36.53 64.20
N GLU A 188 -3.38 36.01 62.97
CA GLU A 188 -2.16 35.78 62.21
C GLU A 188 -2.23 36.45 60.85
N ASP A 189 -1.20 37.20 60.48
CA ASP A 189 -1.06 37.72 59.12
C ASP A 189 -0.57 36.59 58.19
N ILE A 190 -1.42 36.18 57.26
CA ILE A 190 -1.16 35.07 56.31
C ILE A 190 -0.97 35.57 54.88
N THR A 191 -0.74 36.87 54.68
CA THR A 191 -0.66 37.51 53.36
C THR A 191 0.42 36.87 52.48
N GLU A 192 1.66 36.80 52.96
CA GLU A 192 2.79 36.20 52.22
C GLU A 192 2.52 34.74 51.83
N ARG A 193 1.89 33.98 52.73
CA ARG A 193 1.55 32.57 52.48
C ARG A 193 0.50 32.44 51.38
N ARG A 194 -0.50 33.31 51.37
CA ARG A 194 -1.56 33.33 50.34
C ARG A 194 -1.06 33.84 49.00
N ASP A 195 -0.11 34.78 48.98
CA ASP A 195 0.48 35.27 47.74
C ASP A 195 1.40 34.23 47.09
N ALA A 196 2.26 33.60 47.88
CA ALA A 196 3.12 32.51 47.41
C ALA A 196 2.31 31.31 46.89
N GLU A 197 1.20 30.96 47.54
CA GLU A 197 0.30 29.89 47.08
C GLU A 197 -0.35 30.23 45.72
N ARG A 198 -0.83 31.47 45.55
CA ARG A 198 -1.42 31.95 44.28
C ARG A 198 -0.39 32.00 43.16
N GLU A 199 0.80 32.52 43.40
CA GLU A 199 1.88 32.53 42.42
C GLU A 199 2.27 31.10 42.00
N ARG A 200 2.36 30.17 42.96
CA ARG A 200 2.71 28.78 42.67
C ARG A 200 1.64 28.09 41.80
N LEU A 201 0.36 28.32 42.09
CA LEU A 201 -0.74 27.80 41.28
C LEU A 201 -0.74 28.40 39.88
N SER A 202 -0.56 29.73 39.76
CA SER A 202 -0.47 30.40 38.46
C SER A 202 0.73 29.91 37.63
N MET A 203 1.89 29.70 38.25
CA MET A 203 3.06 29.13 37.58
C MET A 203 2.82 27.69 37.14
N GLN A 204 2.17 26.87 37.96
CA GLN A 204 1.81 25.50 37.60
C GLN A 204 0.81 25.45 36.43
N GLU A 205 -0.21 26.31 36.44
CA GLU A 205 -1.17 26.42 35.33
C GLU A 205 -0.49 26.86 34.04
N GLN A 206 0.40 27.87 34.10
CA GLN A 206 1.20 28.30 32.94
C GLN A 206 2.12 27.19 32.43
N GLN A 207 2.80 26.45 33.32
CA GLN A 207 3.64 25.32 32.94
C GLN A 207 2.83 24.19 32.30
N GLN A 208 1.67 23.84 32.87
CA GLN A 208 0.78 22.83 32.30
C GLN A 208 0.24 23.25 30.93
N GLN A 209 -0.14 24.51 30.78
CA GLN A 209 -0.63 25.04 29.50
C GLN A 209 0.47 25.03 28.44
N ARG A 210 1.69 25.45 28.80
CA ARG A 210 2.86 25.39 27.93
C ARG A 210 3.18 23.95 27.50
N ALA A 211 3.20 23.00 28.44
CA ALA A 211 3.43 21.59 28.15
C ALA A 211 2.36 21.00 27.22
N LYS A 212 1.08 21.36 27.40
CA LYS A 212 -0.01 20.95 26.50
C LYS A 212 0.19 21.50 25.08
N ILE A 213 0.58 22.77 24.96
CA ILE A 213 0.86 23.39 23.65
C ILE A 213 2.06 22.71 22.99
N GLU A 214 3.17 22.49 23.70
CA GLU A 214 4.34 21.79 23.18
C GLU A 214 4.00 20.36 22.72
N GLN A 215 3.19 19.63 23.49
CA GLN A 215 2.72 18.29 23.11
C GLN A 215 1.81 18.33 21.87
N ALA A 216 0.92 19.32 21.77
CA ALA A 216 0.04 19.50 20.61
C ALA A 216 0.84 19.87 19.35
N ILE A 217 1.84 20.74 19.46
CA ILE A 217 2.77 21.11 18.39
C ILE A 217 3.55 19.86 17.93
N ALA A 218 4.11 19.08 18.86
CA ALA A 218 4.85 17.86 18.52
C ALA A 218 3.97 16.77 17.87
N ALA A 219 2.70 16.65 18.30
CA ALA A 219 1.74 15.75 17.68
C ALA A 219 1.33 16.23 16.28
N PHE A 220 1.13 17.55 16.11
CA PHE A 220 0.83 18.16 14.82
C PHE A 220 1.97 17.98 13.83
N ARG A 221 3.22 18.29 14.23
CA ARG A 221 4.44 18.09 13.41
C ARG A 221 4.50 16.66 12.86
N ARG A 222 4.38 15.66 13.74
CA ARG A 222 4.43 14.24 13.33
C ARG A 222 3.34 13.87 12.32
N ARG A 223 2.10 14.33 12.51
CA ARG A 223 1.01 14.04 11.57
C ARG A 223 1.25 14.68 10.21
N VAL A 224 1.70 15.94 10.18
CA VAL A 224 1.97 16.64 8.93
C VAL A 224 3.16 16.01 8.19
N GLU A 225 4.23 15.65 8.90
CA GLU A 225 5.38 14.96 8.33
C GLU A 225 4.99 13.62 7.69
N ASP A 226 4.16 12.83 8.37
CA ASP A 226 3.66 11.54 7.87
C ASP A 226 2.78 11.68 6.62
N HIS A 227 1.90 12.69 6.61
CA HIS A 227 1.06 12.99 5.43
C HIS A 227 1.88 13.49 4.25
N LEU A 228 2.83 14.41 4.48
CA LEU A 228 3.73 14.92 3.45
C LEU A 228 4.63 13.81 2.88
N ARG A 229 5.07 12.88 3.71
CA ARG A 229 5.81 11.69 3.28
C ARG A 229 4.94 10.83 2.36
N THR A 230 3.71 10.53 2.76
CA THR A 230 2.76 9.76 1.94
C THR A 230 2.51 10.40 0.58
N VAL A 231 2.34 11.73 0.54
CA VAL A 231 2.17 12.48 -0.72
C VAL A 231 3.43 12.41 -1.59
N THR A 232 4.61 12.57 -0.99
CA THR A 232 5.90 12.48 -1.70
C THR A 232 6.11 11.09 -2.28
N ASP A 233 5.86 10.03 -1.50
CA ASP A 233 5.97 8.64 -1.92
C ASP A 233 4.99 8.32 -3.06
N GLY A 234 3.75 8.83 -2.97
CA GLY A 234 2.75 8.71 -4.04
C GLY A 234 3.18 9.41 -5.34
N ALA A 235 3.74 10.62 -5.24
CA ALA A 235 4.23 11.36 -6.40
C ALA A 235 5.44 10.65 -7.06
N MET A 236 6.37 10.10 -6.27
CA MET A 236 7.48 9.30 -6.79
C MET A 236 6.97 8.04 -7.53
N ALA A 237 5.95 7.36 -6.98
CA ALA A 237 5.34 6.20 -7.63
C ALA A 237 4.64 6.56 -8.95
N MET A 238 3.94 7.70 -9.00
CA MET A 238 3.35 8.23 -10.24
C MET A 238 4.42 8.56 -11.27
N ARG A 239 5.52 9.21 -10.88
CA ARG A 239 6.65 9.51 -11.75
C ARG A 239 7.28 8.25 -12.34
N SER A 240 7.50 7.24 -11.50
CA SER A 240 8.02 5.94 -11.94
C SER A 240 7.08 5.28 -12.96
N THR A 241 5.77 5.32 -12.70
CA THR A 241 4.75 4.76 -13.60
C THR A 241 4.69 5.50 -14.93
N ALA A 242 4.74 6.83 -14.91
CA ALA A 242 4.79 7.67 -16.11
C ALA A 242 6.02 7.36 -16.98
N THR A 243 7.21 7.25 -16.38
CA THR A 243 8.43 6.89 -17.11
C THR A 243 8.32 5.51 -17.76
N ALA A 244 7.73 4.53 -17.06
CA ALA A 244 7.49 3.20 -17.61
C ALA A 244 6.49 3.23 -18.79
N LEU A 245 5.40 3.98 -18.67
CA LEU A 245 4.43 4.18 -19.75
C LEU A 245 5.05 4.87 -20.97
N PHE A 246 5.94 5.83 -20.76
CA PHE A 246 6.69 6.50 -21.83
C PHE A 246 7.58 5.50 -22.59
N ALA A 247 8.34 4.68 -21.87
CA ALA A 247 9.19 3.66 -22.48
C ALA A 247 8.37 2.60 -23.24
N ASN A 248 7.30 2.10 -22.63
CA ASN A 248 6.44 1.07 -23.22
C ASN A 248 5.68 1.57 -24.46
N SER A 249 5.18 2.80 -24.43
CA SER A 249 4.54 3.43 -25.60
C SER A 249 5.55 3.69 -26.73
N GLY A 250 6.78 4.11 -26.40
CA GLY A 250 7.89 4.19 -27.36
C GLY A 250 8.15 2.86 -28.06
N GLN A 251 8.24 1.77 -27.28
CA GLN A 251 8.44 0.43 -27.83
C GLN A 251 7.25 -0.04 -28.68
N THR A 252 6.02 0.20 -28.22
CA THR A 252 4.79 -0.17 -28.93
C THR A 252 4.72 0.51 -30.30
N SER A 253 5.05 1.80 -30.38
CA SER A 253 5.10 2.56 -31.64
C SER A 253 6.10 1.94 -32.63
N LYS A 254 7.33 1.64 -32.18
CA LYS A 254 8.36 1.01 -33.02
C LYS A 254 7.95 -0.37 -33.51
N SER A 255 7.32 -1.17 -32.64
CA SER A 255 6.80 -2.48 -33.00
C SER A 255 5.66 -2.37 -34.02
N ALA A 256 4.77 -1.39 -33.87
CA ALA A 256 3.71 -1.13 -34.83
C ALA A 256 4.28 -0.70 -36.19
N GLU A 257 5.25 0.22 -36.23
CA GLU A 257 5.95 0.65 -37.45
C GLU A 257 6.61 -0.54 -38.18
N SER A 258 7.31 -1.40 -37.43
CA SER A 258 7.95 -2.60 -37.98
C SER A 258 6.93 -3.55 -38.58
N ALA A 259 5.80 -3.75 -37.91
CA ALA A 259 4.73 -4.61 -38.37
C ALA A 259 3.96 -4.02 -39.58
N VAL A 260 3.83 -2.69 -39.68
CA VAL A 260 3.32 -2.02 -40.89
C VAL A 260 4.25 -2.30 -42.08
N SER A 261 5.56 -2.16 -41.88
CA SER A 261 6.55 -2.47 -42.94
C SER A 261 6.43 -3.91 -43.40
N ALA A 262 6.35 -4.87 -42.47
CA ALA A 262 6.16 -6.29 -42.78
C ALA A 262 4.83 -6.56 -43.52
N SER A 263 3.75 -5.84 -43.17
CA SER A 263 2.45 -5.97 -43.84
C SER A 263 2.47 -5.41 -45.27
N ASN A 264 3.21 -4.34 -45.52
CA ASN A 264 3.42 -3.79 -46.86
C ASN A 264 4.27 -4.74 -47.73
N GLU A 265 5.31 -5.34 -47.16
CA GLU A 265 6.11 -6.36 -47.84
C GLU A 265 5.27 -7.60 -48.17
N ALA A 266 4.46 -8.07 -47.21
CA ALA A 266 3.49 -9.15 -47.45
C ALA A 266 2.52 -8.81 -48.58
N SER A 267 1.98 -7.58 -48.62
CA SER A 267 1.10 -7.12 -49.71
C SER A 267 1.79 -7.19 -51.08
N THR A 268 3.07 -6.80 -51.14
CA THR A 268 3.88 -6.85 -52.38
C THR A 268 4.12 -8.29 -52.84
N ASN A 269 4.44 -9.18 -51.89
CA ASN A 269 4.63 -10.60 -52.18
C ASN A 269 3.35 -11.26 -52.68
N VAL A 270 2.20 -10.90 -52.10
CA VAL A 270 0.88 -11.38 -52.52
C VAL A 270 0.53 -10.85 -53.93
N GLU A 271 0.85 -9.61 -54.24
CA GLU A 271 0.64 -9.04 -55.59
C GLU A 271 1.50 -9.76 -56.64
N THR A 272 2.74 -10.15 -56.28
CA THR A 272 3.58 -11.00 -57.13
C THR A 272 2.97 -12.39 -57.33
N ALA A 273 2.40 -12.99 -56.29
CA ALA A 273 1.69 -14.26 -56.39
C ALA A 273 0.42 -14.16 -57.26
N ALA A 274 -0.26 -13.01 -57.24
CA ALA A 274 -1.41 -12.75 -58.11
C ALA A 274 -1.02 -12.75 -59.59
N ILE A 275 0.08 -12.09 -59.93
CA ILE A 275 0.63 -12.08 -61.30
C ILE A 275 0.97 -13.52 -61.73
N ALA A 276 1.64 -14.30 -60.88
CA ALA A 276 1.97 -15.68 -61.19
C ALA A 276 0.72 -16.57 -61.38
N ALA A 277 -0.34 -16.36 -60.58
CA ALA A 277 -1.60 -17.07 -60.73
C ALA A 277 -2.32 -16.70 -62.04
N ASP A 278 -2.26 -15.43 -62.45
CA ASP A 278 -2.81 -14.96 -63.74
C ASP A 278 -2.06 -15.56 -64.94
N GLU A 279 -0.71 -15.60 -64.88
CA GLU A 279 0.11 -16.26 -65.89
C GLU A 279 -0.19 -17.77 -65.99
N LEU A 280 -0.36 -18.46 -64.85
CA LEU A 280 -0.76 -19.87 -64.82
C LEU A 280 -2.13 -20.08 -65.44
N SER A 281 -3.10 -19.21 -65.16
CA SER A 281 -4.44 -19.25 -65.77
C SER A 281 -4.36 -19.15 -67.30
N GLY A 282 -3.54 -18.22 -67.81
CA GLY A 282 -3.28 -18.10 -69.25
C GLY A 282 -2.62 -19.36 -69.84
N SER A 283 -1.62 -19.92 -69.16
CA SER A 283 -0.94 -21.15 -69.59
C SER A 283 -1.88 -22.36 -69.66
N ILE A 284 -2.73 -22.52 -68.64
CA ILE A 284 -3.77 -23.58 -68.59
C ILE A 284 -4.75 -23.42 -69.75
N GLY A 285 -5.16 -22.19 -70.07
CA GLY A 285 -6.02 -21.90 -71.22
C GLY A 285 -5.40 -22.33 -72.56
N GLU A 286 -4.11 -22.05 -72.78
CA GLU A 286 -3.40 -22.48 -73.98
C GLU A 286 -3.22 -24.01 -74.06
N ILE A 287 -2.90 -24.66 -72.93
CA ILE A 287 -2.81 -26.13 -72.84
C ILE A 287 -4.16 -26.77 -73.20
N SER A 288 -5.27 -26.25 -72.68
CA SER A 288 -6.62 -26.72 -73.00
C SER A 288 -6.94 -26.60 -74.51
N ARG A 289 -6.55 -25.47 -75.12
CA ARG A 289 -6.68 -25.25 -76.57
C ARG A 289 -5.85 -26.26 -77.38
N GLN A 290 -4.61 -26.54 -76.96
CA GLN A 290 -3.74 -27.51 -77.63
C GLN A 290 -4.24 -28.96 -77.47
N LEU A 291 -4.82 -29.32 -76.32
CA LEU A 291 -5.45 -30.62 -76.09
C LEU A 291 -6.67 -30.84 -76.97
N SER A 292 -7.49 -29.80 -77.15
CA SER A 292 -8.64 -29.83 -78.06
C SER A 292 -8.19 -30.10 -79.50
N LEU A 293 -7.17 -29.38 -79.98
CA LEU A 293 -6.57 -29.61 -81.30
C LEU A 293 -5.99 -31.02 -81.44
N THR A 294 -5.29 -31.51 -80.41
CA THR A 294 -4.71 -32.86 -80.41
C THR A 294 -5.80 -33.92 -80.55
N THR A 295 -6.91 -33.77 -79.82
CA THR A 295 -8.06 -34.67 -79.89
C THR A 295 -8.68 -34.68 -81.29
N GLU A 296 -8.77 -33.52 -81.94
CA GLU A 296 -9.26 -33.41 -83.33
C GLU A 296 -8.33 -34.14 -84.31
N VAL A 297 -7.02 -33.95 -84.21
CA VAL A 297 -6.02 -34.64 -85.04
C VAL A 297 -6.08 -36.15 -84.85
N VAL A 298 -6.20 -36.63 -83.61
CA VAL A 298 -6.31 -38.06 -83.31
C VAL A 298 -7.59 -38.66 -83.92
N ARG A 299 -8.73 -37.98 -83.83
CA ARG A 299 -9.98 -38.43 -84.47
C ARG A 299 -9.87 -38.49 -85.99
N SER A 300 -9.18 -37.51 -86.60
CA SER A 300 -8.89 -37.52 -88.03
C SER A 300 -8.02 -38.74 -88.41
N ALA A 301 -6.96 -39.00 -87.66
CA ALA A 301 -6.07 -40.15 -87.88
C ALA A 301 -6.79 -41.50 -87.72
N VAL A 302 -7.70 -41.63 -86.75
CA VAL A 302 -8.55 -42.83 -86.61
C VAL A 302 -9.41 -43.05 -87.86
N THR A 303 -10.01 -41.98 -88.38
CA THR A 303 -10.86 -42.02 -89.59
C THR A 303 -10.04 -42.42 -90.82
N GLU A 304 -8.85 -41.85 -90.99
CA GLU A 304 -7.94 -42.15 -92.10
C GLU A 304 -7.41 -43.60 -92.03
N ALA A 305 -7.05 -44.08 -90.84
CA ALA A 305 -6.66 -45.47 -90.61
C ALA A 305 -7.80 -46.44 -90.94
N GLN A 306 -9.04 -46.14 -90.56
CA GLN A 306 -10.22 -46.94 -90.92
C GLN A 306 -10.43 -46.99 -92.44
N GLY A 307 -10.33 -45.85 -93.14
CA GLY A 307 -10.43 -45.80 -94.60
C GLY A 307 -9.34 -46.63 -95.29
N THR A 308 -8.10 -46.51 -94.83
CA THR A 308 -6.97 -47.29 -95.36
C THR A 308 -7.18 -48.78 -95.11
N ASN A 309 -7.67 -49.18 -93.93
CA ASN A 309 -7.95 -50.57 -93.60
C ASN A 309 -9.02 -51.17 -94.53
N GLN A 310 -10.06 -50.41 -94.88
CA GLN A 310 -11.08 -50.83 -95.84
C GLN A 310 -10.49 -51.05 -97.24
N GLN A 311 -9.64 -50.13 -97.72
CA GLN A 311 -8.99 -50.25 -99.03
C GLN A 311 -8.06 -51.47 -99.11
N ILE A 312 -7.23 -51.71 -98.09
CA ILE A 312 -6.33 -52.87 -98.08
C ILE A 312 -7.11 -54.18 -97.91
N THR A 313 -8.20 -54.18 -97.14
CA THR A 313 -9.07 -55.36 -97.03
C THR A 313 -9.69 -55.70 -98.39
N ALA A 314 -10.14 -54.70 -99.15
CA ALA A 314 -10.63 -54.91 -100.51
C ALA A 314 -9.54 -55.45 -101.45
N LEU A 315 -8.30 -54.97 -101.33
CA LEU A 315 -7.15 -55.48 -102.08
C LEU A 315 -6.82 -56.95 -101.72
N ALA A 316 -6.87 -57.30 -100.44
CA ALA A 316 -6.67 -58.68 -99.97
C ALA A 316 -7.75 -59.63 -100.54
N GLN A 317 -9.01 -59.20 -100.58
CA GLN A 317 -10.10 -59.94 -101.21
C GLN A 317 -9.90 -60.10 -102.73
N ALA A 318 -9.44 -59.05 -103.42
CA ALA A 318 -9.12 -59.10 -104.84
C ALA A 318 -7.97 -60.08 -105.13
N ALA A 319 -6.90 -60.04 -104.34
CA ALA A 319 -5.78 -60.97 -104.44
C ALA A 319 -6.21 -62.43 -104.21
N GLN A 320 -7.13 -62.67 -103.27
CA GLN A 320 -7.74 -64.00 -103.06
C GLN A 320 -8.49 -64.49 -104.30
N LYS A 321 -9.34 -63.66 -104.90
CA LYS A 321 -10.05 -64.00 -106.14
C LYS A 321 -9.10 -64.30 -107.29
N ILE A 322 -8.02 -63.52 -107.44
CA ILE A 322 -6.99 -63.78 -108.46
C ILE A 322 -6.31 -65.13 -108.18
N GLY A 323 -5.96 -65.42 -106.94
CA GLY A 323 -5.37 -66.70 -106.55
C GLY A 323 -6.24 -67.90 -106.92
N ASP A 324 -7.56 -67.79 -106.71
CA ASP A 324 -8.51 -68.84 -107.08
C ASP A 324 -8.61 -69.03 -108.60
N VAL A 325 -8.57 -67.94 -109.38
CA VAL A 325 -8.52 -68.00 -110.86
C VAL A 325 -7.21 -68.66 -111.33
N ILE A 326 -6.06 -68.33 -110.73
CA ILE A 326 -4.78 -68.92 -111.11
C ILE A 326 -4.75 -70.43 -110.84
N LYS A 327 -5.33 -70.90 -109.73
CA LYS A 327 -5.49 -72.34 -109.45
C LYS A 327 -6.33 -73.05 -110.52
N LEU A 328 -7.40 -72.40 -110.99
CA LEU A 328 -8.23 -72.92 -112.07
C LEU A 328 -7.43 -73.00 -113.39
N ILE A 329 -6.68 -71.95 -113.75
CA ILE A 329 -5.86 -71.95 -114.97
C ILE A 329 -4.77 -73.03 -114.90
N HIS A 330 -4.11 -73.18 -113.75
CA HIS A 330 -3.14 -74.26 -113.55
C HIS A 330 -3.79 -75.65 -113.75
N SER A 331 -5.01 -75.84 -113.25
CA SER A 331 -5.75 -77.10 -113.42
C SER A 331 -6.10 -77.35 -114.89
N ILE A 332 -6.54 -76.32 -115.62
CA ILE A 332 -6.81 -76.38 -117.06
C ILE A 332 -5.53 -76.71 -117.83
N ALA A 333 -4.40 -76.06 -117.53
CA ALA A 333 -3.12 -76.35 -118.16
C ALA A 333 -2.68 -77.81 -117.95
N GLY A 334 -2.90 -78.35 -116.75
CA GLY A 334 -2.68 -79.77 -116.45
C GLY A 334 -3.57 -80.70 -117.29
N GLN A 335 -4.86 -80.39 -117.42
CA GLN A 335 -5.79 -81.13 -118.28
C GLN A 335 -5.41 -81.05 -119.76
N THR A 336 -5.05 -79.86 -120.25
CA THR A 336 -4.59 -79.65 -121.64
C THR A 336 -3.32 -80.43 -121.93
N ASN A 337 -2.37 -80.49 -121.00
CA ASN A 337 -1.16 -81.29 -121.12
C ASN A 337 -1.48 -82.80 -121.23
N LEU A 338 -2.41 -83.30 -120.43
CA LEU A 338 -2.87 -84.70 -120.51
C LEU A 338 -3.60 -85.01 -121.83
N LEU A 339 -4.47 -84.11 -122.28
CA LEU A 339 -5.15 -84.21 -123.58
C LEU A 339 -4.15 -84.23 -124.74
N ALA A 340 -3.18 -83.31 -124.72
CA ALA A 340 -2.13 -83.23 -125.73
C ALA A 340 -1.22 -84.47 -125.74
N LEU A 341 -0.91 -85.02 -124.56
CA LEU A 341 -0.19 -86.28 -124.43
C LEU A 341 -0.97 -87.45 -125.05
N ASN A 342 -2.26 -87.58 -124.75
CA ASN A 342 -3.11 -88.60 -125.35
C ASN A 342 -3.18 -88.45 -126.88
N ALA A 343 -3.28 -87.22 -127.38
CA ALA A 343 -3.24 -86.93 -128.81
C ALA A 343 -1.89 -87.29 -129.45
N THR A 344 -0.77 -87.07 -128.76
CA THR A 344 0.56 -87.48 -129.24
C THR A 344 0.67 -89.01 -129.32
N ILE A 345 0.13 -89.73 -128.34
CA ILE A 345 0.09 -91.20 -128.33
C ILE A 345 -0.73 -91.73 -129.51
N GLU A 346 -1.93 -91.18 -129.74
CA GLU A 346 -2.80 -91.63 -130.83
C GLU A 346 -2.22 -91.26 -132.20
N ALA A 347 -1.57 -90.09 -132.32
CA ALA A 347 -0.86 -89.70 -133.53
C ALA A 347 0.34 -90.61 -133.83
N ALA A 348 1.08 -91.06 -132.81
CA ALA A 348 2.13 -92.07 -132.97
C ALA A 348 1.56 -93.43 -133.41
N ARG A 349 0.37 -93.79 -132.92
CA ARG A 349 -0.34 -95.02 -133.28
C ARG A 349 -0.81 -95.04 -134.74
N ALA A 350 -1.13 -93.87 -135.30
CA ALA A 350 -1.54 -93.69 -136.70
C ALA A 350 -0.37 -93.72 -137.71
N GLY A 351 0.89 -93.86 -137.26
CA GLY A 351 2.05 -94.01 -138.14
C GLY A 351 2.34 -92.77 -139.02
N GLU A 352 2.67 -92.99 -140.30
CA GLU A 352 2.98 -91.90 -141.27
C GLU A 352 1.82 -90.89 -141.42
N ALA A 353 0.56 -91.35 -141.36
CA ALA A 353 -0.62 -90.49 -141.50
C ALA A 353 -0.82 -89.54 -140.30
N GLY A 354 -0.25 -89.87 -139.13
CA GLY A 354 -0.38 -89.09 -137.90
C GLY A 354 0.70 -88.03 -137.68
N LYS A 355 1.74 -87.95 -138.53
CA LYS A 355 2.90 -87.05 -138.31
C LYS A 355 2.51 -85.59 -138.10
N GLY A 356 1.61 -85.04 -138.92
CA GLY A 356 1.14 -83.66 -138.78
C GLY A 356 0.41 -83.40 -137.46
N PHE A 357 -0.44 -84.35 -137.04
CA PHE A 357 -1.13 -84.30 -135.75
C PHE A 357 -0.17 -84.45 -134.56
N ALA A 358 0.88 -85.27 -134.68
CA ALA A 358 1.89 -85.44 -133.64
C ALA A 358 2.66 -84.14 -133.37
N VAL A 359 2.98 -83.35 -134.42
CA VAL A 359 3.63 -82.04 -134.25
C VAL A 359 2.72 -81.06 -133.50
N VAL A 360 1.46 -80.95 -133.92
CA VAL A 360 0.48 -80.06 -133.25
C VAL A 360 0.26 -80.49 -131.79
N ALA A 361 0.10 -81.79 -131.53
CA ALA A 361 -0.07 -82.31 -130.18
C ALA A 361 1.16 -82.03 -129.29
N SER A 362 2.38 -82.15 -129.84
CA SER A 362 3.61 -81.80 -129.12
C SER A 362 3.70 -80.30 -128.83
N GLU A 363 3.28 -79.43 -129.76
CA GLU A 363 3.26 -77.99 -129.57
C GLU A 363 2.26 -77.58 -128.48
N VAL A 364 1.03 -78.13 -128.53
CA VAL A 364 0.01 -77.91 -127.49
C VAL A 364 0.50 -78.40 -126.12
N LYS A 365 1.19 -79.55 -126.08
CA LYS A 365 1.80 -80.07 -124.84
C LYS A 365 2.84 -79.11 -124.28
N SER A 366 3.73 -78.59 -125.14
CA SER A 366 4.75 -77.59 -124.77
C SER A 366 4.11 -76.32 -124.20
N LEU A 367 3.10 -75.77 -124.88
CA LEU A 367 2.34 -74.61 -124.44
C LEU A 367 1.64 -74.85 -123.10
N ALA A 368 1.08 -76.04 -122.88
CA ALA A 368 0.43 -76.39 -121.64
C ALA A 368 1.43 -76.47 -120.46
N VAL A 369 2.62 -77.04 -120.67
CA VAL A 369 3.70 -77.05 -119.68
C VAL A 369 4.20 -75.63 -119.37
N GLN A 370 4.40 -74.79 -120.40
CA GLN A 370 4.77 -73.39 -120.20
C GLN A 370 3.69 -72.61 -119.43
N THR A 371 2.42 -72.85 -119.75
CA THR A 371 1.29 -72.22 -119.05
C THR A 371 1.24 -72.65 -117.59
N ALA A 372 1.39 -73.94 -117.30
CA ALA A 372 1.43 -74.45 -115.92
C ALA A 372 2.56 -73.80 -115.11
N LYS A 373 3.76 -73.71 -115.69
CA LYS A 373 4.91 -73.07 -115.05
C LYS A 373 4.68 -71.57 -114.82
N ALA A 374 4.15 -70.86 -115.81
CA ALA A 374 3.79 -69.45 -115.66
C ALA A 374 2.72 -69.24 -114.57
N THR A 375 1.72 -70.11 -114.47
CA THR A 375 0.72 -70.04 -113.39
C THR A 375 1.29 -70.36 -112.02
N GLU A 376 2.28 -71.24 -111.91
CA GLU A 376 3.01 -71.51 -110.66
C GLU A 376 3.79 -70.26 -110.21
N ASP A 377 4.48 -69.59 -111.13
CA ASP A 377 5.17 -68.33 -110.86
C ASP A 377 4.22 -67.23 -110.38
N ILE A 378 3.08 -67.04 -111.07
CA ILE A 378 2.05 -66.08 -110.67
C ILE A 378 1.44 -66.45 -109.31
N SER A 379 1.21 -67.73 -109.03
CA SER A 379 0.70 -68.18 -107.73
C SER A 379 1.62 -67.79 -106.57
N ARG A 380 2.95 -67.90 -106.77
CA ARG A 380 3.93 -67.40 -105.79
C ARG A 380 3.86 -65.90 -105.59
N LEU A 381 3.73 -65.12 -106.68
CA LEU A 381 3.55 -63.67 -106.62
C LEU A 381 2.27 -63.28 -105.86
N ILE A 382 1.14 -63.93 -106.14
CA ILE A 382 -0.13 -63.66 -105.46
C ILE A 382 -0.05 -64.01 -103.98
N THR A 383 0.58 -65.12 -103.61
CA THR A 383 0.81 -65.49 -102.20
C THR A 383 1.66 -64.43 -101.48
N SER A 384 2.66 -63.87 -102.15
CA SER A 384 3.46 -62.76 -101.61
C SER A 384 2.61 -61.50 -101.40
N VAL A 385 1.76 -61.14 -102.37
CA VAL A 385 0.82 -60.00 -102.25
C VAL A 385 -0.18 -60.21 -101.10
N GLN A 386 -0.73 -61.41 -100.95
CA GLN A 386 -1.64 -61.75 -99.84
C GLN A 386 -0.95 -61.64 -98.48
N THR A 387 0.29 -62.12 -98.38
CA THR A 387 1.07 -62.01 -97.14
C THR A 387 1.37 -60.55 -96.81
N ALA A 388 1.78 -59.75 -97.81
CA ALA A 388 2.06 -58.33 -97.63
C ALA A 388 0.81 -57.52 -97.23
N THR A 389 -0.34 -57.80 -97.86
CA THR A 389 -1.62 -57.15 -97.54
C THR A 389 -2.11 -57.54 -96.13
N GLY A 390 -2.00 -58.80 -95.73
CA GLY A 390 -2.29 -59.24 -94.36
C GLY A 390 -1.40 -58.54 -93.32
N GLY A 391 -0.11 -58.39 -93.61
CA GLY A 391 0.82 -57.62 -92.77
C GLY A 391 0.43 -56.14 -92.64
N ALA A 392 -0.02 -55.52 -93.74
CA ALA A 392 -0.48 -54.14 -93.75
C ALA A 392 -1.78 -53.94 -92.94
N VAL A 393 -2.77 -54.83 -93.07
CA VAL A 393 -3.99 -54.80 -92.24
C VAL A 393 -3.65 -54.89 -90.76
N ALA A 394 -2.76 -55.81 -90.37
CA ALA A 394 -2.33 -55.94 -88.99
C ALA A 394 -1.59 -54.69 -88.49
N ALA A 395 -0.79 -54.04 -89.33
CA ALA A 395 -0.11 -52.79 -88.99
C ALA A 395 -1.09 -51.63 -88.78
N ILE A 396 -2.07 -51.47 -89.65
CA ILE A 396 -3.10 -50.44 -89.52
C ILE A 396 -3.96 -50.67 -88.27
N GLY A 397 -4.33 -51.91 -87.97
CA GLY A 397 -5.04 -52.24 -86.73
C GLY A 397 -4.26 -51.83 -85.47
N ARG A 398 -2.95 -52.03 -85.46
CA ARG A 398 -2.09 -51.53 -84.36
C ARG A 398 -2.07 -50.01 -84.28
N ILE A 399 -2.04 -49.30 -85.42
CA ILE A 399 -2.10 -47.83 -85.45
C ILE A 399 -3.44 -47.33 -84.88
N SER A 400 -4.57 -47.91 -85.27
CA SER A 400 -5.88 -47.55 -84.72
C SER A 400 -5.94 -47.75 -83.21
N ASN A 401 -5.42 -48.86 -82.68
CA ASN A 401 -5.39 -49.09 -81.23
C ASN A 401 -4.52 -48.03 -80.51
N ARG A 402 -3.35 -47.68 -81.07
CA ARG A 402 -2.51 -46.61 -80.50
C ARG A 402 -3.20 -45.25 -80.53
N MET A 403 -3.96 -44.92 -81.58
CA MET A 403 -4.73 -43.68 -81.63
C MET A 403 -5.84 -43.64 -80.57
N GLN A 404 -6.49 -44.77 -80.31
CA GLN A 404 -7.50 -44.88 -79.23
C GLN A 404 -6.87 -44.69 -77.84
N GLU A 405 -5.67 -45.21 -77.61
CA GLU A 405 -4.91 -44.98 -76.37
C GLU A 405 -4.56 -43.49 -76.21
N ILE A 406 -4.16 -42.81 -77.30
CA ILE A 406 -3.86 -41.37 -77.27
C ILE A 406 -5.13 -40.56 -76.99
N ASP A 407 -6.28 -40.90 -77.58
CA ASP A 407 -7.57 -40.24 -77.31
C ASP A 407 -7.97 -40.36 -75.84
N SER A 408 -7.84 -41.54 -75.26
CA SER A 408 -8.10 -41.76 -73.82
C SER A 408 -7.14 -40.96 -72.93
N CYS A 409 -5.86 -40.85 -73.31
CA CYS A 409 -4.87 -40.07 -72.57
C CYS A 409 -5.19 -38.57 -72.64
N ALA A 410 -5.52 -38.05 -73.83
CA ALA A 410 -5.92 -36.67 -74.02
C ALA A 410 -7.15 -36.30 -73.18
N SER A 411 -8.16 -37.19 -73.11
CA SER A 411 -9.34 -37.00 -72.25
C SER A 411 -8.99 -36.94 -70.76
N ALA A 412 -8.10 -37.81 -70.28
CA ALA A 412 -7.63 -37.79 -68.90
C ALA A 412 -6.86 -36.49 -68.57
N VAL A 413 -5.98 -36.05 -69.48
CA VAL A 413 -5.24 -34.78 -69.32
C VAL A 413 -6.20 -33.59 -69.34
N SER A 414 -7.21 -33.57 -70.21
CA SER A 414 -8.23 -32.51 -70.23
C SER A 414 -8.92 -32.35 -68.87
N THR A 415 -9.29 -33.49 -68.24
CA THR A 415 -9.91 -33.48 -66.90
C THR A 415 -8.94 -32.91 -65.86
N ALA A 416 -7.66 -33.27 -65.92
CA ALA A 416 -6.64 -32.73 -65.01
C ALA A 416 -6.42 -31.22 -65.22
N VAL A 417 -6.48 -30.74 -66.46
CA VAL A 417 -6.36 -29.31 -66.81
C VAL A 417 -7.55 -28.51 -66.29
N GLU A 418 -8.77 -29.05 -66.36
CA GLU A 418 -9.96 -28.44 -65.75
C GLU A 418 -9.82 -28.33 -64.22
N GLN A 419 -9.32 -29.38 -63.56
CA GLN A 419 -9.04 -29.34 -62.12
C GLN A 419 -7.95 -28.32 -61.77
N GLN A 420 -6.89 -28.22 -62.58
CA GLN A 420 -5.86 -27.19 -62.41
C GLN A 420 -6.44 -25.78 -62.59
N SER A 421 -7.35 -25.57 -63.55
CA SER A 421 -8.01 -24.28 -63.74
C SER A 421 -8.82 -23.87 -62.50
N ALA A 422 -9.59 -24.80 -61.92
CA ALA A 422 -10.33 -24.56 -60.70
C ALA A 422 -9.39 -24.24 -59.51
N ALA A 423 -8.33 -25.02 -59.32
CA ALA A 423 -7.36 -24.80 -58.26
C ALA A 423 -6.63 -23.44 -58.39
N THR A 424 -6.24 -23.06 -59.60
CA THR A 424 -5.64 -21.74 -59.87
C THR A 424 -6.65 -20.60 -59.58
N GLY A 425 -7.94 -20.81 -59.88
CA GLY A 425 -8.99 -19.87 -59.52
C GLY A 425 -9.12 -19.67 -58.00
N GLU A 426 -9.07 -20.75 -57.22
CA GLU A 426 -9.06 -20.67 -55.74
C GLU A 426 -7.80 -19.98 -55.22
N ILE A 427 -6.64 -20.24 -55.81
CA ILE A 427 -5.38 -19.55 -55.45
C ILE A 427 -5.54 -18.03 -55.65
N SER A 428 -6.05 -17.60 -56.80
CA SER A 428 -6.27 -16.17 -57.07
C SER A 428 -7.22 -15.53 -56.06
N GLN A 429 -8.28 -16.23 -55.65
CA GLN A 429 -9.21 -15.75 -54.63
C GLN A 429 -8.56 -15.65 -53.23
N ASN A 430 -7.77 -16.65 -52.85
CA ASN A 430 -7.03 -16.65 -51.59
C ASN A 430 -5.97 -15.55 -51.54
N VAL A 431 -5.28 -15.32 -52.66
CA VAL A 431 -4.31 -14.22 -52.84
C VAL A 431 -5.00 -12.86 -52.67
N ALA A 432 -6.15 -12.64 -53.29
CA ALA A 432 -6.91 -11.39 -53.11
C ALA A 432 -7.28 -11.17 -51.63
N SER A 433 -7.80 -12.21 -50.97
CA SER A 433 -8.16 -12.16 -49.54
C SER A 433 -6.96 -11.89 -48.64
N ALA A 434 -5.80 -12.48 -48.95
CA ALA A 434 -4.56 -12.24 -48.23
C ALA A 434 -4.06 -10.79 -48.39
N SER A 435 -4.22 -10.20 -49.59
CA SER A 435 -3.87 -8.80 -49.86
C SER A 435 -4.72 -7.85 -49.02
N ASP A 436 -6.04 -8.09 -48.97
CA ASP A 436 -6.95 -7.30 -48.16
C ASP A 436 -6.66 -7.46 -46.66
N GLY A 437 -6.33 -8.68 -46.21
CA GLY A 437 -5.90 -8.96 -44.85
C GLY A 437 -4.63 -8.19 -44.47
N ALA A 438 -3.62 -8.17 -45.34
CA ALA A 438 -2.38 -7.43 -45.10
C ALA A 438 -2.62 -5.91 -45.00
N LYS A 439 -3.47 -5.34 -45.87
CA LYS A 439 -3.89 -3.93 -45.81
C LYS A 439 -4.64 -3.61 -44.52
N LEU A 440 -5.54 -4.50 -44.08
CA LEU A 440 -6.28 -4.34 -42.82
C LEU A 440 -5.32 -4.33 -41.62
N VAL A 441 -4.36 -5.26 -41.56
CA VAL A 441 -3.35 -5.30 -40.49
C VAL A 441 -2.54 -4.00 -40.47
N ALA A 442 -2.10 -3.51 -41.62
CA ALA A 442 -1.39 -2.23 -41.70
C ALA A 442 -2.23 -1.06 -41.15
N SER A 443 -3.53 -1.01 -41.45
CA SER A 443 -4.45 0.00 -40.91
C SER A 443 -4.56 -0.08 -39.39
N VAL A 444 -4.82 -1.29 -38.85
CA VAL A 444 -4.97 -1.51 -37.40
C VAL A 444 -3.69 -1.13 -36.64
N LEU A 445 -2.53 -1.40 -37.23
CA LEU A 445 -1.24 -1.02 -36.63
C LEU A 445 -1.02 0.50 -36.66
N GLY A 446 -1.58 1.21 -37.64
CA GLY A 446 -1.66 2.66 -37.63
C GLY A 446 -2.43 3.18 -36.41
N ASP A 447 -3.59 2.58 -36.09
CA ASP A 447 -4.38 2.94 -34.91
C ASP A 447 -3.64 2.63 -33.61
N VAL A 448 -2.94 1.48 -33.54
CA VAL A 448 -2.10 1.10 -32.37
C VAL A 448 -0.95 2.10 -32.16
N ALA A 449 -0.29 2.54 -33.24
CA ALA A 449 0.75 3.56 -33.15
C ALA A 449 0.18 4.92 -32.67
N GLY A 450 -1.03 5.26 -33.11
CA GLY A 450 -1.79 6.42 -32.63
C GLY A 450 -2.06 6.34 -31.12
N ALA A 451 -2.66 5.23 -30.66
CA ALA A 451 -2.96 5.00 -29.24
C ALA A 451 -1.70 4.98 -28.36
N ALA A 452 -0.58 4.46 -28.87
CA ALA A 452 0.70 4.53 -28.18
C ALA A 452 1.18 5.99 -28.05
N THR A 453 0.97 6.82 -29.06
CA THR A 453 1.31 8.25 -29.01
C THR A 453 0.45 9.01 -28.00
N GLU A 454 -0.85 8.73 -27.92
CA GLU A 454 -1.74 9.28 -26.89
C GLU A 454 -1.35 8.85 -25.47
N THR A 455 -0.95 7.58 -25.30
CA THR A 455 -0.44 7.05 -24.03
C THR A 455 0.84 7.78 -23.62
N ARG A 456 1.73 8.08 -24.58
CA ARG A 456 2.95 8.84 -24.35
C ARG A 456 2.65 10.26 -23.85
N ALA A 457 1.74 10.97 -24.51
CA ALA A 457 1.31 12.30 -24.10
C ALA A 457 0.67 12.28 -22.69
N SER A 458 -0.16 11.28 -22.40
CA SER A 458 -0.76 11.10 -21.06
C SER A 458 0.30 10.85 -19.98
N ALA A 459 1.32 10.04 -20.30
CA ALA A 459 2.45 9.80 -19.40
C ALA A 459 3.26 11.08 -19.13
N GLU A 460 3.48 11.93 -20.14
CA GLU A 460 4.11 13.24 -19.97
C GLU A 460 3.30 14.14 -19.02
N CYS A 461 1.96 14.18 -19.18
CA CYS A 461 1.10 14.93 -18.26
C CYS A 461 1.20 14.43 -16.81
N VAL A 462 1.20 13.11 -16.60
CA VAL A 462 1.35 12.50 -15.26
C VAL A 462 2.74 12.80 -14.69
N LEU A 463 3.79 12.76 -15.52
CA LEU A 463 5.15 13.12 -15.11
C LEU A 463 5.20 14.56 -14.61
N THR A 464 4.70 15.52 -15.39
CA THR A 464 4.66 16.94 -15.00
C THR A 464 3.82 17.16 -13.74
N ALA A 465 2.65 16.51 -13.63
CA ALA A 465 1.81 16.62 -12.45
C ALA A 465 2.49 16.05 -11.20
N SER A 466 3.16 14.91 -11.31
CA SER A 466 3.91 14.30 -10.19
C SER A 466 5.05 15.19 -9.71
N GLN A 467 5.79 15.83 -10.63
CA GLN A 467 6.84 16.79 -10.29
C GLN A 467 6.27 18.02 -9.57
N ALA A 468 5.14 18.54 -10.03
CA ALA A 468 4.47 19.66 -9.38
C ALA A 468 4.02 19.30 -7.94
N VAL A 469 3.52 18.08 -7.73
CA VAL A 469 3.16 17.58 -6.39
C VAL A 469 4.40 17.40 -5.50
N GLU A 470 5.50 16.86 -6.01
CA GLU A 470 6.77 16.76 -5.26
C GLU A 470 7.26 18.15 -4.80
N LEU A 471 7.22 19.16 -5.69
CA LEU A 471 7.56 20.54 -5.37
C LEU A 471 6.62 21.15 -4.32
N ALA A 472 5.30 21.04 -4.51
CA ALA A 472 4.31 21.58 -3.58
C ALA A 472 4.42 20.93 -2.19
N ALA A 473 4.67 19.62 -2.11
CA ALA A 473 4.90 18.93 -0.84
C ALA A 473 6.19 19.40 -0.15
N ALA A 474 7.26 19.67 -0.91
CA ALA A 474 8.49 20.23 -0.36
C ALA A 474 8.31 21.66 0.17
N GLU A 475 7.55 22.49 -0.55
CA GLU A 475 7.23 23.87 -0.13
C GLU A 475 6.35 23.88 1.12
N LEU A 476 5.29 23.07 1.15
CA LEU A 476 4.42 22.94 2.33
C LEU A 476 5.18 22.43 3.56
N ARG A 477 6.14 21.51 3.38
CA ARG A 477 7.04 21.07 4.46
C ARG A 477 7.81 22.24 5.05
N ARG A 478 8.37 23.10 4.20
CA ARG A 478 9.13 24.28 4.61
C ARG A 478 8.25 25.29 5.34
N GLU A 479 7.07 25.60 4.80
CA GLU A 479 6.13 26.53 5.45
C GLU A 479 5.65 26.05 6.82
N VAL A 480 5.39 24.74 6.95
CA VAL A 480 4.97 24.15 8.23
C VAL A 480 6.10 24.20 9.25
N GLU A 481 7.33 23.87 8.88
CA GLU A 481 8.47 23.97 9.82
C GLU A 481 8.74 25.41 10.23
N ASP A 482 8.68 26.37 9.30
CA ASP A 482 8.81 27.80 9.60
C ASP A 482 7.70 28.29 10.56
N PHE A 483 6.46 27.85 10.35
CA PHE A 483 5.34 28.16 11.23
C PHE A 483 5.53 27.57 12.63
N LEU A 484 5.90 26.29 12.73
CA LEU A 484 6.10 25.62 14.01
C LEU A 484 7.28 26.23 14.79
N ALA A 485 8.34 26.65 14.11
CA ALA A 485 9.45 27.37 14.73
C ALA A 485 9.02 28.71 15.34
N ARG A 486 8.13 29.45 14.66
CA ARG A 486 7.60 30.73 15.17
C ARG A 486 6.63 30.57 16.34
N VAL A 487 5.84 29.49 16.35
CA VAL A 487 4.87 29.22 17.43
C VAL A 487 5.56 28.64 18.68
N ALA A 488 6.71 28.00 18.52
CA ALA A 488 7.51 27.47 19.64
C ALA A 488 8.44 28.52 20.29
N ALA A 489 8.71 29.64 19.61
CA ALA A 489 9.45 30.79 20.12
C ALA A 489 8.55 31.68 21.00
#